data_AF-A0A5C8S095-F1
#
_entry.id   AF-A0A5C8S095-F1
#
_cell.length_a   1.000
_cell.length_b   1.000
_cell.length_c   1.000
_cell.angle_alpha   90.00
_cell.angle_beta   90.00
_cell.angle_gamma   90.00
#
_symmetry.space_group_name_H-M   'P 1'
#
loop_
_entity.id
_entity.type
_entity.pdbx_description
1 polymer ?
#
loop_
_entity_poly.entity_id
_entity_poly.type
_entity_poly.pdbx_seq_one_letter_code
_entity_poly.pdbx_strand_id
1 'polypeptide(L)'
;MLSLSPCEARDLEKAPARETAQPCPGYGAGFVRTPVGSTCVRVSGRVRAGADLAIGRDVTTAPTAAGRFAIDARTESDLGPVRTYVRIGNGRR
;
A
#
# COMPACT_ATOMS: atom_id res chain seq x y z
N MET A 1 -31.13 -15.19 17.99
CA MET A 1 -31.37 -13.88 17.35
C MET A 1 -30.02 -13.26 17.04
N LEU A 2 -29.61 -13.21 15.76
CA LEU A 2 -28.38 -12.53 15.34
C LEU A 2 -28.66 -11.02 15.31
N SER A 3 -27.98 -10.24 16.16
CA SER A 3 -28.03 -8.79 16.13
C SER A 3 -27.26 -8.28 14.91
N LEU A 4 -27.97 -7.72 13.93
CA LEU A 4 -27.38 -6.91 12.87
C LEU A 4 -26.99 -5.56 13.47
N SER A 5 -25.72 -5.39 13.83
CA SER A 5 -25.19 -4.06 14.12
C SER A 5 -25.28 -3.22 12.84
N PRO A 6 -25.81 -1.98 12.90
CA PRO A 6 -25.76 -1.08 11.76
C PRO A 6 -24.31 -0.76 11.43
N CYS A 7 -23.90 -0.98 10.17
CA CYS A 7 -22.68 -0.40 9.64
C CYS A 7 -22.92 1.10 9.48
N GLU A 8 -22.46 1.90 10.44
CA GLU A 8 -22.39 3.34 10.24
C GLU A 8 -21.31 3.63 9.19
N ALA A 9 -21.74 4.06 8.01
CA ALA A 9 -20.85 4.63 7.01
C ALA A 9 -20.38 6.00 7.53
N ARG A 10 -19.22 6.03 8.18
CA ARG A 10 -18.55 7.27 8.55
C ARG A 10 -17.90 7.84 7.29
N ASP A 11 -18.31 9.04 6.90
CA ASP A 11 -17.56 9.78 5.90
C ASP A 11 -16.16 10.07 6.45
N LEU A 12 -15.15 9.63 5.72
CA LEU A 12 -13.77 9.98 6.03
C LEU A 12 -13.54 11.40 5.53
N GLU A 13 -13.26 12.30 6.46
CA GLU A 13 -12.86 13.67 6.12
C GLU A 13 -11.73 13.64 5.10
N LYS A 14 -11.95 14.32 3.97
CA LYS A 14 -10.98 14.35 2.90
C LYS A 14 -9.74 15.10 3.39
N ALA A 15 -8.60 14.40 3.39
CA ALA A 15 -7.34 15.04 3.73
C ALA A 15 -7.12 16.27 2.83
N PRO A 16 -6.60 17.39 3.38
CA PRO A 16 -6.33 18.58 2.60
C PRO A 16 -5.34 18.23 1.49
N ALA A 17 -5.48 18.87 0.33
CA ALA A 17 -4.53 18.73 -0.76
C ALA A 17 -3.16 19.18 -0.25
N ARG A 18 -2.23 18.23 -0.14
CA ARG A 18 -0.82 18.53 0.15
C ARG A 18 -0.11 18.85 -1.14
N GLU A 19 0.98 19.60 -0.99
CA GLU A 19 1.88 19.91 -2.10
C GLU A 19 2.27 18.63 -2.84
N THR A 20 2.16 18.67 -4.17
CA THR A 20 2.41 17.51 -5.03
C THR A 20 3.83 17.03 -4.81
N ALA A 21 3.97 15.74 -4.50
CA ALA A 21 5.28 15.15 -4.27
C ALA A 21 6.19 15.38 -5.49
N GLN A 22 7.36 15.97 -5.27
CA GLN A 22 8.26 16.31 -6.36
C GLN A 22 8.88 15.02 -6.94
N PRO A 23 8.94 14.86 -8.27
CA PRO A 23 9.55 13.68 -8.87
C PRO A 23 11.06 13.63 -8.58
N CYS A 24 11.60 12.42 -8.43
CA CYS A 24 13.02 12.19 -8.21
C CYS A 24 13.61 11.26 -9.30
N PRO A 25 13.87 11.79 -10.51
CA PRO A 25 14.26 10.99 -11.66
C PRO A 25 15.64 10.33 -11.52
N GLY A 26 16.54 10.89 -10.70
CA GLY A 26 17.90 10.37 -10.50
C GLY A 26 17.97 8.93 -9.95
N TYR A 27 16.91 8.44 -9.29
CA TYR A 27 16.81 7.06 -8.82
C TYR A 27 15.85 6.18 -9.62
N GLY A 28 15.26 6.73 -10.70
CA GLY A 28 14.35 6.04 -11.60
C GLY A 28 12.88 6.45 -11.45
N ALA A 29 12.03 5.89 -12.32
CA ALA A 29 10.61 6.22 -12.37
C ALA A 29 9.87 5.84 -11.07
N GLY A 30 8.90 6.68 -10.68
CA GLY A 30 8.04 6.45 -9.51
C GLY A 30 8.67 6.81 -8.15
N PHE A 31 9.92 7.28 -8.13
CA PHE A 31 10.48 7.90 -6.93
C PHE A 31 10.00 9.35 -6.78
N VAL A 32 9.66 9.71 -5.55
CA VAL A 32 9.30 11.08 -5.18
C VAL A 32 10.18 11.55 -4.03
N ARG A 33 10.50 12.84 -4.00
CA ARG A 33 11.29 13.45 -2.92
C ARG A 33 10.43 13.60 -1.68
N THR A 34 10.98 13.28 -0.51
CA THR A 34 10.31 13.52 0.77
C THR A 34 10.21 15.02 1.05
N PRO A 35 9.17 15.48 1.79
CA PRO A 35 9.05 16.89 2.17
C PRO A 35 10.19 17.35 3.08
N VAL A 36 10.76 16.42 3.84
CA VAL A 36 11.87 16.66 4.76
C VAL A 36 13.10 15.98 4.16
N GLY A 37 14.11 16.77 3.79
CA GLY A 37 15.43 16.30 3.34
C GLY A 37 15.55 15.94 1.85
N SER A 38 16.66 15.28 1.52
CA SER A 38 17.02 14.92 0.14
C SER A 38 16.63 13.48 -0.26
N THR A 39 15.99 12.74 0.64
CA THR A 39 15.61 11.34 0.44
C THR A 39 14.53 11.19 -0.64
N CYS A 40 14.70 10.20 -1.50
CA CYS A 40 13.73 9.82 -2.50
C CYS A 40 13.09 8.48 -2.14
N VAL A 41 11.77 8.42 -2.18
CA VAL A 41 10.98 7.25 -1.77
C VAL A 41 10.10 6.79 -2.93
N ARG A 42 9.99 5.47 -3.10
CA ARG A 42 9.04 4.84 -4.01
C ARG A 42 8.22 3.79 -3.28
N VAL A 43 6.90 3.93 -3.39
CA VAL A 43 5.95 2.91 -2.95
C VAL A 43 5.50 2.11 -4.16
N SER A 44 5.55 0.78 -4.05
CA SER A 44 5.11 -0.12 -5.13
C SER A 44 4.43 -1.34 -4.54
N GLY A 45 3.66 -2.07 -5.34
CA GLY A 45 2.96 -3.23 -4.82
C GLY A 45 1.94 -3.81 -5.79
N ARG A 46 1.20 -4.79 -5.28
CA ARG A 46 0.06 -5.41 -5.94
C ARG A 46 -1.00 -5.76 -4.92
N VAL A 47 -2.25 -5.60 -5.29
CA VAL A 47 -3.43 -5.97 -4.50
C VAL A 47 -4.22 -6.99 -5.30
N ARG A 48 -4.74 -8.01 -4.62
CA ARG A 48 -5.69 -8.98 -5.15
C ARG A 48 -6.89 -9.03 -4.21
N ALA A 49 -8.08 -8.92 -4.76
CA ALA A 49 -9.34 -9.10 -4.05
C ALA A 49 -10.21 -10.06 -4.87
N GLY A 50 -10.95 -10.92 -4.19
CA GLY A 50 -11.81 -11.90 -4.82
C GLY A 50 -12.76 -12.54 -3.82
N ALA A 51 -13.42 -13.61 -4.25
CA ALA A 51 -14.21 -14.48 -3.41
C ALA A 51 -13.96 -15.93 -3.80
N ASP A 52 -13.70 -16.78 -2.81
CA ASP A 52 -13.63 -18.22 -3.00
C ASP A 52 -15.06 -18.77 -2.95
N LEU A 53 -15.44 -19.49 -4.02
CA LEU A 53 -16.73 -20.16 -4.15
C LEU A 53 -16.54 -21.65 -3.95
N ALA A 54 -17.23 -22.20 -2.96
CA ALA A 54 -17.30 -23.65 -2.72
C ALA A 54 -18.73 -24.13 -2.97
N ILE A 55 -18.90 -25.03 -3.93
CA ILE A 55 -20.19 -25.65 -4.26
C ILE A 55 -20.15 -27.08 -3.74
N GLY A 56 -20.94 -27.35 -2.69
CA GLY A 56 -21.11 -28.67 -2.09
C GLY A 56 -22.58 -28.98 -1.87
N ARG A 57 -22.94 -29.38 -0.65
CA ARG A 57 -24.37 -29.55 -0.26
C ARG A 57 -25.09 -28.21 -0.07
N ASP A 58 -24.31 -27.14 0.09
CA ASP A 58 -24.75 -25.74 0.11
C ASP A 58 -23.71 -24.88 -0.65
N VAL A 59 -24.07 -23.66 -1.03
CA VAL A 59 -23.15 -22.71 -1.68
C VAL A 59 -22.52 -21.84 -0.62
N THR A 60 -21.18 -21.92 -0.47
CA THR A 60 -20.43 -21.08 0.46
C THR A 60 -19.54 -20.10 -0.30
N THR A 61 -19.57 -18.84 0.10
CA THR A 61 -18.72 -17.76 -0.43
C THR A 61 -17.84 -17.19 0.68
N ALA A 62 -16.54 -17.10 0.44
CA ALA A 62 -15.57 -16.50 1.36
C ALA A 62 -14.81 -15.36 0.67
N PRO A 63 -14.94 -14.09 1.11
CA PRO A 63 -14.18 -13.00 0.52
C PRO A 63 -12.69 -13.18 0.80
N THR A 64 -11.86 -12.92 -0.21
CA THR A 64 -10.40 -12.99 -0.10
C THR A 64 -9.78 -11.65 -0.45
N ALA A 65 -8.79 -11.25 0.35
CA ALA A 65 -7.97 -10.07 0.09
C ALA A 65 -6.51 -10.40 0.42
N ALA A 66 -5.65 -10.18 -0.56
CA ALA A 66 -4.22 -10.37 -0.44
C ALA A 66 -3.48 -9.17 -1.02
N GLY A 67 -2.39 -8.77 -0.39
CA GLY A 67 -1.63 -7.60 -0.79
C GLY A 67 -0.16 -7.81 -0.59
N ARG A 68 0.65 -7.14 -1.41
CA ARG A 68 2.07 -6.93 -1.13
C ARG A 68 2.42 -5.51 -1.51
N PHE A 69 3.10 -4.80 -0.63
CA PHE A 69 3.71 -3.52 -0.93
C PHE A 69 5.18 -3.51 -0.55
N ALA A 70 5.88 -2.54 -1.12
CA ALA A 70 7.30 -2.30 -0.94
C ALA A 70 7.55 -0.80 -0.84
N ILE A 71 8.47 -0.43 0.03
CA ILE A 71 8.99 0.93 0.19
C ILE A 71 10.49 0.86 -0.11
N ASP A 72 10.93 1.61 -1.12
CA ASP A 72 12.34 1.81 -1.47
C ASP A 72 12.69 3.27 -1.17
N ALA A 73 13.60 3.53 -0.25
CA ALA A 73 14.09 4.86 0.09
C ALA A 73 15.58 4.95 -0.24
N ARG A 74 15.98 6.01 -0.92
CA ARG A 74 17.36 6.26 -1.34
C ARG A 74 17.77 7.68 -1.02
N THR A 75 18.99 7.85 -0.53
CA THR A 75 19.55 9.17 -0.23
C THR A 75 21.04 9.14 -0.49
N GLU A 76 21.60 10.30 -0.85
CA GLU A 76 23.04 10.50 -0.86
C GLU A 76 23.51 10.83 0.57
N SER A 77 24.62 10.23 0.99
CA SER A 77 25.28 10.53 2.26
C SER A 77 26.76 10.84 2.02
N ASP A 78 27.46 11.33 3.03
CA ASP A 78 28.91 11.63 2.94
C ASP A 78 29.76 10.38 2.66
N LEU A 79 29.21 9.18 2.94
CA LEU A 79 29.84 7.89 2.69
C LEU A 79 29.36 7.22 1.39
N GLY A 80 28.57 7.96 0.58
CA GLY A 80 27.97 7.48 -0.67
C GLY A 80 26.48 7.14 -0.55
N PRO A 81 25.91 6.47 -1.56
CA PRO A 81 24.47 6.26 -1.66
C PRO A 81 23.97 5.19 -0.67
N VAL A 82 22.95 5.54 0.11
CA VAL A 82 22.29 4.65 1.07
C VAL A 82 20.92 4.25 0.54
N ARG A 83 20.60 2.96 0.67
CA ARG A 83 19.32 2.39 0.27
C ARG A 83 18.67 1.62 1.41
N THR A 84 17.40 1.93 1.67
CA THR A 84 16.53 1.20 2.59
C THR A 84 15.39 0.57 1.79
N TYR A 85 15.15 -0.73 2.01
CA TYR A 85 14.08 -1.45 1.31
C TYR A 85 13.28 -2.31 2.28
N VAL A 86 11.97 -2.07 2.36
CA VAL A 86 11.04 -2.85 3.18
C VAL A 86 9.92 -3.39 2.31
N ARG A 87 9.52 -4.65 2.53
CA ARG A 87 8.55 -5.33 1.67
C ARG A 87 7.58 -6.18 2.50
N ILE A 88 6.37 -5.71 2.68
CA ILE A 88 5.34 -6.36 3.51
C ILE A 88 4.25 -6.94 2.61
N GLY A 89 3.62 -8.04 3.03
CA GLY A 89 2.45 -8.57 2.33
C GLY A 89 1.71 -9.62 3.12
N ASN A 90 0.43 -9.79 2.79
CA ASN A 90 -0.49 -10.77 3.36
C ASN A 90 -1.12 -11.59 2.22
N GLY A 91 -1.22 -12.89 2.43
CA GLY A 91 -1.74 -13.84 1.44
C GLY A 91 -0.93 -15.15 1.47
N ARG A 92 -1.63 -16.29 1.38
CA ARG A 92 -0.99 -17.60 1.20
C ARG A 92 -0.27 -17.58 -0.15
N ARG A 93 0.98 -18.07 -0.18
CA ARG A 93 1.78 -18.16 -1.41
C ARG A 93 1.07 -18.99 -2.47
#